data_AF-A0A535VQH7-F1
#
_entry.id   AF-A0A535VQH7-F1
#
_cell.length_a   1.000
_cell.length_b   1.000
_cell.length_c   1.000
_cell.angle_alpha   90.00
_cell.angle_beta   90.00
_cell.angle_gamma   90.00
#
_symmetry.space_group_name_H-M   'P 1'
#
loop_
_entity.id
_entity.type
_entity.pdbx_description
1 polymer ?
#
loop_
_entity_poly.entity_id
_entity_poly.type
_entity_poly.pdbx_seq_one_letter_code
_entity_poly.pdbx_strand_id
1 'polypeptide(L)'
;MTTPHEDPSTPQAQKVAFAALYRLLKGWLYRDRTMEYPGTAACERALDEVPEALEALMRAIHGEPERWQYAHLCDVCCLRYAEHFAREAGQELSTWCCTPCYQHLVAGDRPKEEADA
;
A
#
# COMPACT_ATOMS: atom_id res chain seq x y z
N MET A 1 1.18 5.16 -30.80
CA MET A 1 0.33 5.98 -29.91
C MET A 1 1.01 5.98 -28.55
N THR A 2 1.74 7.05 -28.22
CA THR A 2 2.39 7.20 -26.92
C THR A 2 1.32 7.63 -25.91
N THR A 3 1.04 6.78 -24.92
CA THR A 3 0.25 7.15 -23.75
C THR A 3 0.81 8.45 -23.16
N PRO A 4 -0.02 9.45 -22.87
CA PRO A 4 0.46 10.67 -22.23
C PRO A 4 1.02 10.28 -20.86
N HIS A 5 2.33 10.42 -20.69
CA HIS A 5 2.94 10.37 -19.37
C HIS A 5 2.45 11.63 -18.64
N GLU A 6 1.59 11.45 -17.64
CA GLU A 6 1.28 12.51 -16.68
C GLU A 6 2.58 13.09 -16.12
N ASP A 7 2.62 14.40 -15.95
CA ASP A 7 3.76 15.09 -15.35
C ASP A 7 4.03 14.52 -13.95
N PRO A 8 5.19 13.88 -13.72
CA PRO A 8 5.51 13.22 -12.46
C PRO A 8 5.68 14.20 -11.29
N SER A 9 5.69 15.52 -11.56
CA SER A 9 5.78 16.54 -10.53
C SER A 9 4.44 16.81 -9.82
N THR A 10 3.31 16.30 -10.34
CA THR A 10 2.02 16.51 -9.68
C THR A 10 1.87 15.64 -8.43
N PRO A 11 1.25 16.14 -7.34
CA PRO A 11 1.06 15.34 -6.11
C PRO A 11 0.30 14.03 -6.35
N GLN A 12 -0.63 14.01 -7.31
CA GLN A 12 -1.37 12.81 -7.65
C GLN A 12 -0.51 11.78 -8.39
N ALA A 13 0.30 12.20 -9.37
CA ALA A 13 1.23 11.30 -10.06
C ALA A 13 2.26 10.70 -9.09
N GLN A 14 2.75 11.49 -8.13
CA GLN A 14 3.64 11.02 -7.07
C GLN A 14 2.98 9.94 -6.19
N LYS A 15 1.72 10.16 -5.77
CA LYS A 15 0.95 9.17 -5.01
C LYS A 15 0.74 7.87 -5.77
N VAL A 16 0.44 7.94 -7.08
CA VAL A 16 0.26 6.76 -7.93
C VAL A 16 1.57 6.00 -8.11
N ALA A 17 2.67 6.70 -8.40
CA ALA A 17 3.99 6.09 -8.53
C ALA A 17 4.44 5.44 -7.22
N PHE A 18 4.24 6.12 -6.09
CA PHE A 18 4.54 5.58 -4.78
C PHE A 18 3.68 4.37 -4.42
N ALA A 19 2.37 4.38 -4.74
CA ALA A 19 1.50 3.23 -4.54
C ALA A 19 2.02 1.98 -5.26
N ALA A 20 2.54 2.12 -6.49
CA ALA A 20 3.15 1.01 -7.22
C ALA A 20 4.40 0.46 -6.50
N LEU A 21 5.30 1.34 -6.06
CA LEU A 21 6.49 0.96 -5.30
C LEU A 21 6.13 0.33 -3.94
N TYR A 22 5.17 0.91 -3.23
CA TYR A 22 4.71 0.46 -1.93
C TYR A 22 4.15 -0.97 -1.99
N ARG A 23 3.36 -1.31 -3.02
CA ARG A 23 2.86 -2.69 -3.21
C ARG A 23 3.99 -3.70 -3.39
N LEU A 24 5.01 -3.36 -4.18
CA LEU A 24 6.18 -4.23 -4.41
C LEU A 24 6.97 -4.45 -3.12
N LEU A 25 7.26 -3.36 -2.40
CA LEU A 25 8.00 -3.41 -1.14
C LEU A 25 7.22 -4.12 -0.04
N LYS A 26 5.91 -3.90 0.06
CA LYS A 26 5.04 -4.61 1.01
C LYS A 26 5.06 -6.13 0.72
N GLY A 27 4.95 -6.52 -0.54
CA GLY A 27 5.06 -7.93 -0.93
C GLY A 27 6.40 -8.57 -0.55
N TRP A 28 7.47 -7.77 -0.45
CA TRP A 28 8.79 -8.23 -0.01
C TRP A 28 8.94 -8.25 1.52
N LEU A 29 8.55 -7.18 2.22
CA LEU A 29 8.65 -7.03 3.68
C LEU A 29 7.72 -7.96 4.46
N TYR A 30 6.56 -8.29 3.89
CA TYR A 30 5.53 -9.11 4.53
C TYR A 30 5.36 -10.48 3.88
N ARG A 31 6.26 -10.86 2.94
CA ARG A 31 6.37 -12.26 2.52
C ARG A 31 6.90 -13.10 3.69
N ASP A 32 6.38 -14.31 3.77
CA ASP A 32 6.61 -15.32 4.79
C ASP A 32 8.03 -15.27 5.39
N ARG A 33 8.14 -14.85 6.66
CA ARG A 33 9.41 -14.79 7.42
C ARG A 33 10.03 -16.17 7.67
N THR A 34 9.36 -17.24 7.23
CA THR A 34 9.86 -18.62 7.28
C THR A 34 10.84 -18.94 6.16
N MET A 35 10.92 -18.12 5.10
CA MET A 35 12.07 -18.17 4.20
C MET A 35 13.25 -17.52 4.91
N GLU A 36 14.09 -18.35 5.53
CA GLU A 36 15.45 -17.98 5.90
C GLU A 36 16.15 -17.45 4.64
N TYR A 37 16.12 -16.13 4.45
CA TYR A 37 16.95 -15.49 3.47
C TYR A 37 18.39 -15.65 3.99
N PRO A 38 19.31 -16.29 3.24
CA PRO A 38 20.72 -16.29 3.60
C PRO A 38 21.28 -14.89 3.38
N GLY A 39 20.89 -13.96 4.25
CA GLY A 39 21.23 -12.56 4.19
C GLY A 39 22.57 -12.35 4.83
N THR A 40 23.53 -11.82 4.07
CA THR A 40 24.71 -11.18 4.68
C THR A 40 24.25 -10.08 5.65
N ALA A 41 25.06 -9.68 6.63
CA ALA A 41 24.73 -8.58 7.57
C ALA A 41 24.32 -7.26 6.89
N ALA A 42 24.63 -7.07 5.60
CA ALA A 42 24.16 -5.95 4.80
C ALA A 42 22.67 -6.05 4.42
N CYS A 43 22.16 -7.26 4.18
CA CYS A 43 20.74 -7.50 3.91
C CYS A 43 19.89 -7.31 5.16
N GLU A 44 20.38 -7.73 6.33
CA GLU A 44 19.70 -7.51 7.61
C GLU A 44 19.57 -6.01 7.93
N ARG A 45 20.65 -5.23 7.78
CA ARG A 45 20.58 -3.78 7.93
C ARG A 45 19.62 -3.11 6.96
N ALA A 46 19.61 -3.54 5.70
CA ALA A 46 18.66 -3.03 4.71
C ALA A 46 17.21 -3.35 5.11
N LEU A 47 16.96 -4.48 5.77
CA LEU A 47 15.62 -4.82 6.28
C LEU A 47 15.19 -3.93 7.45
N ASP A 48 16.13 -3.39 8.24
CA ASP A 48 15.84 -2.45 9.32
C ASP A 48 15.63 -1.02 8.81
N GLU A 49 16.40 -0.58 7.81
CA GLU A 49 16.33 0.79 7.28
C GLU A 49 15.15 1.02 6.32
N VAL A 50 14.74 -0.01 5.57
CA VAL A 50 13.68 0.11 4.56
C VAL A 50 12.32 0.51 5.15
N PRO A 51 11.83 -0.08 6.27
CA PRO A 51 10.59 0.35 6.90
C PRO A 51 10.58 1.81 7.30
N GLU A 52 11.66 2.31 7.91
CA GLU A 52 11.78 3.71 8.33
C GLU A 52 11.78 4.66 7.13
N ALA A 53 12.56 4.35 6.10
CA ALA A 53 12.58 5.12 4.86
C ALA A 53 11.21 5.13 4.16
N LEU A 54 10.50 4.01 4.21
CA LEU A 54 9.16 3.88 3.64
C LEU A 54 8.15 4.74 4.39
N GLU A 55 8.19 4.76 5.73
CA GLU A 55 7.33 5.60 6.55
C GLU A 55 7.59 7.09 6.31
N ALA A 56 8.87 7.49 6.22
CA ALA A 56 9.23 8.88 5.92
C ALA A 56 8.70 9.32 4.54
N LEU A 57 8.83 8.47 3.51
CA LEU A 57 8.29 8.73 2.19
C LEU A 57 6.76 8.77 2.17
N MET A 58 6.10 7.88 2.91
CA MET A 58 4.64 7.90 3.07
C MET A 58 4.17 9.25 3.63
N ARG A 59 4.79 9.73 4.71
CA ARG A 59 4.44 11.01 5.33
C ARG A 59 4.71 12.19 4.40
N ALA A 60 5.83 12.17 3.66
CA ALA A 60 6.16 13.21 2.69
C ALA A 60 5.12 13.32 1.55
N ILE A 61 4.57 12.19 1.10
CA ILE A 61 3.67 12.13 -0.06
C ILE A 61 2.20 12.25 0.35
N HIS A 62 1.80 11.61 1.45
CA HIS A 62 0.41 11.53 1.89
C HIS A 62 0.08 12.51 3.02
N GLY A 63 1.08 13.15 3.62
CA GLY A 63 0.94 13.95 4.83
C GLY A 63 0.98 13.10 6.09
N GLU A 64 0.81 13.73 7.25
CA GLU A 64 0.72 13.03 8.53
C GLU A 64 -0.61 12.27 8.66
N PRO A 65 -0.62 11.04 9.19
CA PRO A 65 -1.87 10.35 9.49
C PRO A 65 -2.62 11.08 10.62
N GLU A 66 -3.94 11.08 10.52
CA GLU A 66 -4.80 11.56 11.59
C GLU A 66 -4.77 10.60 12.79
N ARG A 67 -5.20 11.07 13.97
CA ARG A 67 -5.12 10.30 15.22
C ARG A 67 -5.86 8.95 15.19
N TRP A 68 -6.89 8.83 14.36
CA TRP A 68 -7.69 7.61 14.19
C TRP A 68 -7.22 6.73 13.02
N GLN A 69 -6.21 7.17 12.27
CA GLN A 69 -5.65 6.43 11.15
C GLN A 69 -4.47 5.56 11.59
N TYR A 70 -4.28 4.44 10.91
CA TYR A 70 -3.07 3.64 11.05
C TYR A 70 -1.90 4.31 10.31
N ALA A 71 -0.67 4.09 10.79
CA ALA A 71 0.55 4.55 10.12
C ALA A 71 0.90 3.76 8.84
N HIS A 72 -0.06 3.00 8.30
CA HIS A 72 0.06 2.21 7.07
C HIS A 72 -0.96 2.69 6.04
N LEU A 73 -0.59 2.62 4.76
CA LEU A 73 -1.53 2.88 3.68
C LEU A 73 -2.50 1.71 3.54
N CYS A 74 -3.70 2.01 3.05
CA CYS A 74 -4.70 1.02 2.71
C CYS A 74 -4.14 -0.03 1.74
N ASP A 75 -4.39 -1.31 2.01
CA ASP A 75 -3.94 -2.46 1.23
C ASP A 75 -4.59 -2.56 -0.14
N VAL A 76 -5.77 -1.95 -0.27
CA VAL A 76 -6.57 -1.98 -1.50
C VAL A 76 -6.06 -0.90 -2.44
N CYS A 77 -6.14 0.37 -2.04
CA CYS A 77 -5.79 1.47 -2.93
C CYS A 77 -4.32 1.92 -2.82
N CYS A 78 -3.69 1.79 -1.65
CA CYS A 78 -2.37 2.34 -1.33
C CYS A 78 -2.27 3.87 -1.54
N LEU A 79 -3.39 4.59 -1.48
CA LEU A 79 -3.43 6.05 -1.73
C LEU A 79 -3.80 6.87 -0.49
N ARG A 80 -4.32 6.22 0.55
CA ARG A 80 -4.82 6.83 1.79
C ARG A 80 -4.35 5.99 2.97
N TYR A 81 -4.19 6.62 4.12
CA TYR A 81 -3.98 5.89 5.36
C TYR A 81 -5.16 4.96 5.64
N ALA A 82 -4.87 3.80 6.22
CA ALA A 82 -5.87 2.85 6.63
C ALA A 82 -6.58 3.33 7.90
N GLU A 83 -7.82 2.90 8.07
CA GLU A 83 -8.72 3.28 9.18
C GLU A 83 -9.48 2.06 9.74
N HIS A 84 -9.66 1.02 8.92
CA HIS A 84 -10.51 -0.13 9.20
C HIS A 84 -9.84 -1.45 8.81
N PHE A 85 -10.37 -2.55 9.35
CA PHE A 85 -10.14 -3.91 8.87
C PHE A 85 -11.35 -4.32 8.00
N ALA A 86 -11.16 -4.89 6.81
CA ALA A 86 -12.26 -5.34 5.97
C ALA A 86 -12.46 -6.85 6.07
N ARG A 87 -13.63 -7.27 6.57
CA ARG A 87 -14.04 -8.68 6.72
C ARG A 87 -15.50 -8.84 6.31
N GLU A 88 -15.80 -9.89 5.57
CA GLU A 88 -17.17 -10.24 5.15
C GLU A 88 -17.45 -11.71 5.50
N ALA A 89 -18.54 -11.97 6.22
CA ALA A 89 -18.94 -13.33 6.64
C ALA A 89 -17.81 -14.16 7.29
N GLY A 90 -16.90 -13.50 8.02
CA GLY A 90 -15.73 -14.14 8.63
C GLY A 90 -14.54 -14.36 7.70
N GLN A 91 -14.68 -14.09 6.40
CA GLN A 91 -13.59 -14.07 5.43
C GLN A 91 -12.86 -12.73 5.49
N GLU A 92 -11.53 -12.77 5.51
CA GLU A 92 -10.71 -11.57 5.44
C GLU A 92 -10.63 -11.06 3.99
N LEU A 93 -11.01 -9.79 3.80
CA LEU A 93 -10.91 -9.10 2.51
C LEU A 93 -9.69 -8.18 2.47
N SER A 94 -9.32 -7.59 3.61
CA SER A 94 -8.12 -6.78 3.78
C SER A 94 -7.80 -6.58 5.27
N THR A 95 -6.51 -6.66 5.60
CA THR A 95 -6.01 -6.40 6.96
C THR A 95 -5.90 -4.91 7.26
N TRP A 96 -5.72 -4.02 6.28
CA TRP A 96 -5.70 -2.57 6.55
C TRP A 96 -6.37 -1.82 5.41
N CYS A 97 -7.47 -1.13 5.69
CA CYS A 97 -8.32 -0.54 4.68
C CYS A 97 -8.74 0.90 5.02
N CYS A 98 -8.78 1.81 4.04
CA CYS A 98 -9.36 3.14 4.23
C CYS A 98 -10.89 3.10 4.09
N THR A 99 -11.60 4.09 4.65
CA THR A 99 -13.08 4.14 4.60
C THR A 99 -13.67 3.88 3.22
N PRO A 100 -13.25 4.55 2.12
CA PRO A 100 -13.84 4.33 0.80
C PRO A 100 -13.67 2.90 0.30
N CYS A 101 -12.46 2.33 0.45
CA CYS A 101 -12.21 0.95 0.04
C CYS A 101 -12.93 -0.05 0.93
N TYR A 102 -13.08 0.24 2.22
CA TYR A 102 -13.81 -0.61 3.15
C TYR A 102 -15.26 -0.70 2.72
N GLN A 103 -15.92 0.44 2.52
CA GLN A 103 -17.31 0.53 2.07
C GLN A 103 -17.53 -0.23 0.76
N HIS A 104 -16.62 -0.09 -0.19
CA HIS A 104 -16.66 -0.80 -1.47
C HIS A 104 -16.56 -2.32 -1.30
N LEU A 105 -15.58 -2.79 -0.50
CA LEU A 105 -15.37 -4.20 -0.23
C LEU A 105 -16.56 -4.84 0.51
N VAL A 106 -17.12 -4.18 1.52
CA VAL A 106 -18.26 -4.73 2.28
C VAL A 106 -19.61 -4.59 1.56
N ALA A 107 -19.71 -3.71 0.57
CA ALA A 107 -20.90 -3.60 -0.28
C ALA A 107 -20.97 -4.70 -1.35
N GLY A 108 -19.90 -5.48 -1.54
CA GLY A 108 -19.82 -6.51 -2.58
C GLY A 108 -19.53 -5.96 -3.98
N ASP A 109 -19.28 -4.66 -4.11
CA ASP A 109 -18.81 -4.08 -5.36
C ASP A 109 -17.32 -4.44 -5.49
N ARG A 110 -16.97 -5.39 -6.37
CA ARG A 110 -15.56 -5.52 -6.78
C ARG A 110 -15.22 -4.29 -7.61
N PRO A 111 -14.05 -3.64 -7.41
CA PRO A 111 -13.61 -2.68 -8.40
C PRO A 111 -13.51 -3.46 -9.70
N LYS A 112 -14.18 -2.99 -10.75
CA LYS A 112 -14.01 -3.52 -12.10
C LYS A 112 -12.51 -3.40 -12.42
N GLU A 113 -11.74 -4.44 -12.16
CA GLU A 113 -10.64 -4.78 -13.06
C GLU A 113 -11.31 -4.89 -14.42
N GLU A 114 -10.95 -3.99 -15.33
CA GLU A 114 -11.13 -4.17 -16.76
C GLU A 114 -10.35 -5.43 -17.16
N ALA A 115 -10.93 -6.58 -16.85
CA ALA A 115 -10.68 -7.81 -17.58
C ALA A 115 -11.52 -7.73 -18.85
N ASP A 116 -10.84 -7.90 -19.98
CA ASP A 116 -11.35 -7.99 -21.35
C ASP A 116 -11.60 -6.66 -22.09
N ALA A 117 -10.50 -6.11 -22.62
CA ALA A 117 -10.44 -5.54 -23.97
C ALA A 117 -9.07 -5.80 -24.61
#